data_AF-A3GFT2-F1
#
_entry.id   AF-A3GFT2-F1
#
_cell.length_a   1.000
_cell.length_b   1.000
_cell.length_c   1.000
_cell.angle_alpha   90.00
_cell.angle_beta   90.00
_cell.angle_gamma   90.00
#
_symmetry.space_group_name_H-M   'P 1'
#
loop_
_entity.id
_entity.type
_entity.pdbx_description
1 polymer ?
#
loop_
_entity_poly.entity_id
_entity_poly.type
_entity_poly.pdbx_seq_one_letter_code
_entity_poly.pdbx_strand_id
1 'polypeptide(L)'
;LPLHSIETAYSEDEEEDDVDNHKIHKSSNYYKRQEQKAKLKSLIERVKELQKDEENRFVEEKAKLKKLTAHAMSTAIPSRDLLLKLYRKATECPICFLYYPKYLNVSRCCLQPICTECFVQIKRLDPHPPHDDSSNQPGSEELPHTLISEAASCPYCASPDFGVTYDPPRLISTGINGAIKAGQYTDPYRAIPEDIEVTSSPDETPRIPIDEMRVMQKGANANGRRRASLAANAPGVIHVDAIRPDWEHKLTSARNKLARKAATASAIHASNLILNDDEDDVPTSSSGGRRRFSAPTNDPNSRRRPSANGTSNHLRTVEERMIEEALRLSIIDEEERKKKVEVEQIKKNRK
;
A
#
# COMPACT_ATOMS: atom_id res chain seq x y z
N LEU A 1 2.94 18.55 12.39
CA LEU A 1 1.84 17.87 11.69
C LEU A 1 1.60 16.55 12.39
N PRO A 2 0.36 16.19 12.79
CA PRO A 2 0.12 14.80 13.17
C PRO A 2 0.54 13.95 11.96
N LEU A 3 1.43 12.98 12.15
CA LEU A 3 2.00 12.15 11.07
C LEU A 3 0.91 11.37 10.31
N HIS A 4 -0.33 11.42 10.77
CA HIS A 4 -1.52 10.95 10.08
C HIS A 4 -2.66 11.95 10.30
N SER A 5 -2.82 12.93 9.39
CA SER A 5 -4.16 13.45 9.14
C SER A 5 -4.93 12.39 8.36
N ILE A 6 -6.24 12.32 8.57
CA ILE A 6 -7.17 11.49 7.78
C ILE A 6 -6.92 11.67 6.27
N GLU A 7 -6.56 12.89 5.86
CA GLU A 7 -6.26 13.20 4.47
C GLU A 7 -5.15 12.30 3.92
N THR A 8 -4.04 12.10 4.65
CA THR A 8 -2.92 11.29 4.16
C THR A 8 -3.26 9.81 4.04
N ALA A 9 -4.15 9.28 4.88
CA ALA A 9 -4.54 7.87 4.85
C ALA A 9 -5.42 7.51 3.63
N TYR A 10 -6.05 8.52 3.02
CA TYR A 10 -6.97 8.36 1.88
C TYR A 10 -6.62 9.27 0.69
N SER A 11 -5.45 9.92 0.69
CA SER A 11 -5.02 10.82 -0.39
C SER A 11 -4.38 10.09 -1.57
N GLU A 12 -3.95 8.84 -1.37
CA GLU A 12 -3.39 7.99 -2.42
C GLU A 12 -4.49 7.32 -3.26
N ASP A 13 -5.59 8.03 -3.50
CA ASP A 13 -6.62 7.64 -4.46
C ASP A 13 -6.12 7.93 -5.88
N GLU A 14 -5.01 7.31 -6.30
CA GLU A 14 -4.86 7.04 -7.72
C GLU A 14 -6.02 6.12 -8.08
N GLU A 15 -6.99 6.63 -8.84
CA GLU A 15 -8.12 5.83 -9.29
C GLU A 15 -7.58 4.65 -10.07
N GLU A 16 -7.61 3.48 -9.44
CA GLU A 16 -7.10 2.26 -10.06
C GLU A 16 -7.85 2.02 -11.38
N ASP A 17 -7.08 1.98 -12.47
CA ASP A 17 -7.58 1.80 -13.84
C ASP A 17 -8.28 0.43 -13.95
N ASP A 18 -9.62 0.44 -13.93
CA ASP A 18 -10.40 -0.80 -14.05
C ASP A 18 -10.03 -1.53 -15.35
N VAL A 19 -9.85 -2.84 -15.27
CA VAL A 19 -9.46 -3.67 -16.41
C VAL A 19 -10.46 -3.56 -17.55
N ASP A 20 -11.75 -3.30 -17.30
CA ASP A 20 -12.76 -3.12 -18.35
C ASP A 20 -12.89 -1.66 -18.83
N ASN A 21 -12.09 -0.71 -18.30
CA ASN A 21 -12.24 0.71 -18.65
C ASN A 21 -11.91 1.02 -20.12
N HIS A 22 -11.07 0.20 -20.75
CA HIS A 22 -10.70 0.32 -22.16
C HIS A 22 -11.70 -0.35 -23.11
N LYS A 23 -12.71 -1.07 -22.60
CA LYS A 23 -13.71 -1.75 -23.42
C LYS A 23 -14.84 -0.78 -23.78
N ILE A 24 -15.22 -0.76 -25.05
CA ILE A 24 -16.37 0.01 -25.55
C ILE A 24 -17.66 -0.44 -24.84
N HIS A 25 -17.79 -1.76 -24.62
CA HIS A 25 -18.91 -2.35 -23.87
C HIS A 25 -18.46 -2.79 -22.48
N LYS A 26 -19.06 -2.18 -21.45
CA LYS A 26 -18.78 -2.46 -20.04
C LYS A 26 -19.53 -3.71 -19.59
N SER A 27 -18.81 -4.65 -18.97
CA SER A 27 -19.39 -5.91 -18.51
C SER A 27 -20.32 -5.71 -17.29
N SER A 28 -21.22 -6.65 -17.01
CA SER A 28 -22.00 -6.63 -15.76
C SER A 28 -21.10 -6.61 -14.51
N ASN A 29 -19.94 -7.26 -14.59
CA ASN A 29 -18.96 -7.28 -13.50
C ASN A 29 -18.29 -5.92 -13.31
N TYR A 30 -18.08 -5.14 -14.38
CA TYR A 30 -17.61 -3.75 -14.27
C TYR A 30 -18.57 -2.93 -13.41
N TYR A 31 -19.88 -2.97 -13.68
CA TYR A 31 -20.85 -2.20 -12.92
C TYR A 31 -20.88 -2.62 -11.44
N LYS A 32 -20.77 -3.93 -11.15
CA LYS A 32 -20.65 -4.43 -9.77
C LYS A 32 -19.40 -3.91 -9.06
N ARG A 33 -18.24 -3.90 -9.73
CA ARG A 33 -16.99 -3.34 -9.17
C ARG A 33 -17.12 -1.84 -8.91
N GLN A 34 -17.73 -1.08 -9.82
CA GLN A 34 -17.97 0.34 -9.63
C GLN A 34 -18.92 0.64 -8.45
N GLU A 35 -19.99 -0.16 -8.29
CA GLU A 35 -20.88 -0.04 -7.14
C GLU A 35 -20.14 -0.34 -5.82
N GLN A 36 -19.30 -1.38 -5.78
CA GLN A 36 -18.46 -1.69 -4.62
C GLN A 36 -17.48 -0.55 -4.30
N LYS A 37 -16.83 0.02 -5.32
CA LYS A 37 -15.92 1.17 -5.17
C LYS A 37 -16.67 2.39 -4.62
N ALA A 38 -17.85 2.70 -5.15
CA ALA A 38 -18.69 3.79 -4.66
C ALA A 38 -19.15 3.56 -3.21
N LYS A 39 -19.51 2.33 -2.85
CA LYS A 39 -19.90 1.95 -1.48
C LYS A 39 -18.73 2.09 -0.51
N LEU A 40 -17.52 1.66 -0.90
CA LEU A 40 -16.31 1.83 -0.10
C LEU A 40 -16.01 3.32 0.12
N LYS A 41 -16.08 4.14 -0.93
CA LYS A 41 -15.89 5.59 -0.85
C LYS A 41 -16.89 6.25 0.11
N SER A 42 -18.17 5.86 0.03
CA SER A 42 -19.20 6.34 0.97
C SER A 42 -18.95 5.89 2.41
N LEU A 43 -18.46 4.67 2.63
CA LEU A 43 -18.13 4.17 3.95
C LEU A 43 -16.94 4.94 4.56
N ILE A 44 -15.90 5.16 3.77
CA ILE A 44 -14.73 5.97 4.16
C ILE A 44 -15.19 7.36 4.58
N GLU A 45 -16.01 8.04 3.77
CA GLU A 45 -16.50 9.38 4.09
C GLU A 45 -17.29 9.41 5.39
N ARG A 46 -18.17 8.42 5.61
CA ARG A 46 -18.91 8.29 6.88
C ARG A 46 -17.98 8.10 8.08
N VAL A 47 -16.91 7.32 7.93
CA VAL A 47 -15.92 7.12 9.01
C VAL A 47 -15.18 8.41 9.31
N LYS A 48 -14.82 9.20 8.28
CA LYS A 48 -14.19 10.52 8.46
C LYS A 48 -15.08 11.48 9.25
N GLU A 49 -16.38 11.53 8.91
CA GLU A 49 -17.36 12.36 9.63
C GLU A 49 -17.47 11.95 11.11
N LEU A 50 -17.63 10.65 11.38
CA LEU A 50 -17.70 10.13 12.76
C LEU A 50 -16.45 10.45 13.57
N GLN A 51 -15.26 10.34 12.98
CA GLN A 51 -14.02 10.69 13.65
C GLN A 51 -13.96 12.19 13.97
N LYS A 52 -14.34 13.05 13.02
CA LYS A 52 -14.39 14.50 13.22
C LYS A 52 -15.35 14.88 14.35
N ASP A 53 -16.51 14.23 14.43
CA ASP A 53 -17.48 14.45 15.51
C ASP A 53 -16.91 14.06 16.88
N GLU A 54 -16.21 12.93 16.98
CA GLU A 54 -15.56 12.51 18.24
C GLU A 54 -14.38 13.44 18.62
N GLU A 55 -13.60 13.92 17.65
CA GLU A 55 -12.54 14.91 17.89
C GLU A 55 -13.11 16.23 18.43
N ASN A 56 -14.20 16.72 17.85
CA ASN A 56 -14.91 17.90 18.34
C ASN A 56 -15.43 17.69 19.76
N ARG A 57 -16.05 16.53 20.03
CA ARG A 57 -16.53 16.18 21.38
C ARG A 57 -15.38 16.18 22.40
N PHE A 58 -14.23 15.61 22.04
CA PHE A 58 -13.04 15.60 22.90
C PHE A 58 -12.54 17.02 23.19
N VAL A 59 -12.47 17.89 22.19
CA VAL A 59 -12.03 19.29 22.35
C VAL A 59 -12.99 20.06 23.24
N GLU A 60 -14.30 19.92 23.04
CA GLU A 60 -15.32 20.56 23.88
C GLU A 60 -15.25 20.11 25.32
N GLU A 61 -15.14 18.81 25.57
CA GLU A 61 -15.08 18.26 26.92
C GLU A 61 -13.80 18.71 27.64
N LYS A 62 -12.68 18.78 26.90
CA LYS A 62 -11.41 19.30 27.42
C LYS A 62 -11.51 20.78 27.78
N ALA A 63 -12.24 21.56 26.98
CA ALA A 63 -12.51 22.97 27.27
C ALA A 63 -13.42 23.14 28.50
N LYS A 64 -14.44 22.27 28.66
CA LYS A 64 -15.30 22.23 29.86
C LYS A 64 -14.50 21.89 31.11
N LEU A 65 -13.65 20.87 31.06
CA LEU A 65 -12.82 20.43 32.19
C LEU A 65 -11.86 21.53 32.67
N LYS A 66 -11.27 22.29 31.74
CA LYS A 66 -10.41 23.44 32.08
C LYS A 66 -11.12 24.56 32.84
N LYS A 67 -12.44 24.71 32.67
CA LYS A 67 -13.25 25.74 33.35
C LYS A 67 -13.73 25.29 34.73
N LEU A 68 -13.70 23.99 35.01
CA LEU A 68 -14.11 23.41 36.28
C LEU A 68 -12.92 23.39 37.27
N THR A 69 -13.21 23.10 38.55
CA THR A 69 -12.18 22.98 39.59
C THR A 69 -11.18 21.85 39.28
N ALA A 70 -9.98 21.93 39.85
CA ALA A 70 -8.89 20.98 39.59
C ALA A 70 -9.22 19.49 39.88
N HIS A 71 -10.33 19.21 40.59
CA HIS A 71 -10.81 17.87 40.94
C HIS A 71 -12.00 17.39 40.09
N ALA A 72 -12.44 18.16 39.10
CA ALA A 72 -13.50 17.72 38.22
C ALA A 72 -13.03 16.53 37.36
N MET A 73 -13.78 15.43 37.41
CA MET A 73 -13.50 14.22 36.64
C MET A 73 -14.45 14.14 35.44
N SER A 74 -13.90 13.85 34.27
CA SER A 74 -14.65 13.50 33.06
C SER A 74 -14.48 12.00 32.80
N THR A 75 -15.50 11.34 32.29
CA THR A 75 -15.38 9.92 31.89
C THR A 75 -14.83 9.73 30.48
N ALA A 76 -14.87 10.76 29.64
CA ALA A 76 -14.38 10.70 28.27
C ALA A 76 -12.92 11.15 28.12
N ILE A 77 -12.36 11.83 29.12
CA ILE A 77 -10.96 12.29 29.12
C ILE A 77 -10.14 11.43 30.07
N PRO A 78 -8.93 10.97 29.67
CA PRO A 78 -8.02 10.26 30.57
C PRO A 78 -7.69 11.05 31.84
N SER A 79 -7.62 10.36 32.98
CA SER A 79 -7.23 10.99 34.24
C SER A 79 -5.76 11.42 34.21
N ARG A 80 -5.39 12.41 35.04
CA ARG A 80 -3.99 12.86 35.17
C ARG A 80 -3.08 11.75 35.68
N ASP A 81 -3.57 10.93 36.62
CA ASP A 81 -2.84 9.80 37.17
C ASP A 81 -2.53 8.75 36.09
N LEU A 82 -3.49 8.50 35.18
CA LEU A 82 -3.28 7.57 34.07
C LEU A 82 -2.22 8.09 33.11
N LEU A 83 -2.31 9.37 32.74
CA LEU A 83 -1.32 10.03 31.89
C LEU A 83 0.07 9.97 32.52
N LEU A 84 0.18 10.30 33.81
CA LEU A 84 1.45 10.21 34.54
C LEU A 84 1.99 8.78 34.55
N LYS A 85 1.15 7.78 34.83
CA LYS A 85 1.55 6.36 34.84
C LYS A 85 2.10 5.89 33.49
N LEU A 86 1.43 6.26 32.39
CA LEU A 86 1.81 5.86 31.04
C LEU A 86 3.11 6.54 30.59
N TYR A 87 3.28 7.83 30.88
CA TYR A 87 4.40 8.64 30.39
C TYR A 87 5.58 8.74 31.38
N ARG A 88 5.49 8.22 32.62
CA ARG A 88 6.57 8.27 33.63
C ARG A 88 7.93 7.77 33.13
N LYS A 89 7.93 6.78 32.23
CA LYS A 89 9.14 6.21 31.62
C LYS A 89 9.01 6.19 30.10
N ALA A 90 8.57 7.30 29.53
CA ALA A 90 8.44 7.44 28.09
C ALA A 90 9.77 7.15 27.39
N THR A 91 9.68 6.52 26.22
CA THR A 91 10.83 6.15 25.38
C THR A 91 10.67 6.78 24.02
N GLU A 92 11.79 7.17 23.41
CA GLU A 92 11.80 7.72 22.06
C GLU A 92 11.70 6.61 21.00
N CYS A 93 11.04 6.92 19.89
CA CYS A 93 11.09 6.10 18.68
C CYS A 93 12.37 6.43 17.89
N PRO A 94 13.25 5.47 17.58
CA PRO A 94 14.50 5.75 16.85
C PRO A 94 14.31 6.23 15.40
N ILE A 95 13.09 6.15 14.86
CA ILE A 95 12.78 6.56 13.48
C ILE A 95 12.30 8.02 13.42
N CYS A 96 11.33 8.40 14.28
CA CYS A 96 10.76 9.74 14.28
C CYS A 96 11.22 10.65 15.43
N PHE A 97 12.00 10.12 16.37
CA PHE A 97 12.54 10.84 17.54
C PHE A 97 11.47 11.47 18.46
N LEU A 98 10.21 11.02 18.37
CA LEU A 98 9.13 11.45 19.27
C LEU A 98 9.05 10.53 20.50
N TYR A 99 8.60 11.08 21.62
CA TYR A 99 8.40 10.36 22.88
C TYR A 99 7.03 9.70 22.94
N TYR A 100 7.02 8.39 23.23
CA TYR A 100 5.82 7.59 23.42
C TYR A 100 5.86 6.87 24.78
N PRO A 101 4.71 6.38 25.28
CA PRO A 101 4.70 5.49 26.44
C PRO A 101 5.64 4.30 26.26
N LYS A 102 6.20 3.79 27.36
CA LYS A 102 7.23 2.74 27.39
C LYS A 102 6.90 1.49 26.55
N TYR A 103 5.62 1.13 26.47
CA TYR A 103 5.14 -0.07 25.80
C TYR A 103 4.99 0.21 24.29
N LEU A 104 6.11 0.28 23.59
CA LEU A 104 6.18 0.40 22.14
C LEU A 104 6.14 -0.98 21.47
N ASN A 105 5.83 -1.00 20.17
CA ASN A 105 6.04 -2.20 19.36
C ASN A 105 7.54 -2.47 19.25
N VAL A 106 7.89 -3.75 19.09
CA VAL A 106 9.28 -4.18 19.02
C VAL A 106 9.48 -5.02 17.76
N SER A 107 10.58 -4.79 17.04
CA SER A 107 10.89 -5.55 15.83
C SER A 107 11.13 -7.02 16.12
N ARG A 108 10.57 -7.92 15.29
CA ARG A 108 10.70 -9.37 15.46
C ARG A 108 12.14 -9.89 15.39
N CYS A 109 13.00 -9.19 14.65
CA CYS A 109 14.33 -9.66 14.24
C CYS A 109 15.46 -9.16 15.15
N CYS A 110 15.46 -7.88 15.55
CA CYS A 110 16.54 -7.27 16.31
C CYS A 110 16.10 -6.64 17.64
N LEU A 111 14.81 -6.76 17.99
CA LEU A 111 14.21 -6.27 19.23
C LEU A 111 14.41 -4.76 19.43
N GLN A 112 14.28 -3.98 18.37
CA GLN A 112 14.35 -2.52 18.40
C GLN A 112 12.94 -1.93 18.51
N PRO A 113 12.73 -0.90 19.36
CA PRO A 113 11.41 -0.28 19.52
C PRO A 113 11.02 0.51 18.27
N ILE A 114 9.73 0.58 17.98
CA ILE A 114 9.16 1.38 16.89
C ILE A 114 7.74 1.83 17.25
N CYS A 115 7.38 3.09 16.98
CA CYS A 115 6.02 3.56 17.18
C CYS A 115 5.06 2.99 16.12
N THR A 116 3.77 2.95 16.44
CA THR A 116 2.72 2.45 15.53
C THR A 116 2.67 3.25 14.22
N GLU A 117 2.86 4.56 14.29
CA GLU A 117 2.84 5.45 13.13
C GLU A 117 3.96 5.10 12.14
N CYS A 118 5.21 5.07 12.61
CA CYS A 118 6.34 4.68 11.77
C CYS A 118 6.19 3.26 11.21
N PHE A 119 5.65 2.32 11.98
CA PHE A 119 5.42 0.97 11.49
C PHE A 119 4.39 0.93 10.33
N VAL A 120 3.27 1.63 10.45
CA VAL A 120 2.19 1.66 9.43
C VAL A 120 2.62 2.43 8.16
N GLN A 121 3.60 3.32 8.27
CA GLN A 121 4.19 4.05 7.14
C GLN A 121 5.16 3.21 6.31
N ILE A 122 5.74 2.15 6.89
CA ILE A 122 6.57 1.22 6.14
C ILE A 122 5.65 0.42 5.20
N LYS A 123 5.97 0.43 3.90
CA LYS A 123 5.21 -0.24 2.84
C LYS A 123 6.14 -1.15 2.04
N ARG A 124 5.54 -2.09 1.30
CA ARG A 124 6.24 -2.77 0.21
C ARG A 124 6.69 -1.74 -0.84
N LEU A 125 7.74 -2.08 -1.58
CA LEU A 125 8.08 -1.31 -2.77
C LEU A 125 6.95 -1.47 -3.80
N ASP A 126 6.65 -0.37 -4.49
CA ASP A 126 5.70 -0.39 -5.60
C ASP A 126 6.18 -1.38 -6.67
N PRO A 127 5.26 -1.95 -7.48
CA PRO A 127 5.62 -2.89 -8.52
C PRO A 127 6.71 -2.33 -9.44
N HIS A 128 7.89 -2.96 -9.43
CA HIS A 128 9.07 -2.50 -10.17
C HIS A 128 9.75 -3.69 -10.88
N PRO A 129 10.55 -3.42 -11.94
CA PRO A 129 11.38 -4.44 -12.56
C PRO A 129 12.39 -5.03 -11.56
N PRO A 130 12.77 -6.31 -11.66
CA PRO A 130 13.71 -6.93 -10.75
C PRO A 130 15.07 -6.20 -10.74
N HIS A 131 15.61 -5.94 -9.56
CA HIS A 131 16.87 -5.21 -9.40
C HIS A 131 18.14 -6.07 -9.67
N ASP A 132 18.04 -7.40 -9.68
CA ASP A 132 19.19 -8.33 -9.66
C ASP A 132 19.60 -8.95 -11.01
N ASP A 133 18.94 -8.62 -12.12
CA ASP A 133 19.36 -9.14 -13.42
C ASP A 133 20.56 -8.33 -13.96
N SER A 134 21.74 -8.96 -13.93
CA SER A 134 22.99 -8.48 -14.57
C SER A 134 22.88 -8.33 -16.10
N SER A 135 21.70 -8.59 -16.67
CA SER A 135 21.31 -8.32 -18.05
C SER A 135 20.50 -7.03 -18.22
N ASN A 136 20.42 -6.17 -17.20
CA ASN A 136 19.92 -4.79 -17.30
C ASN A 136 20.84 -3.94 -18.22
N GLN A 137 20.87 -4.30 -19.49
CA GLN A 137 21.19 -3.36 -20.55
C GLN A 137 20.03 -2.37 -20.63
N PRO A 138 20.30 -1.07 -20.82
CA PRO A 138 19.25 -0.11 -21.11
C PRO A 138 18.59 -0.51 -22.44
N GLY A 139 17.43 -1.18 -22.36
CA GLY A 139 16.71 -1.70 -23.53
C GLY A 139 16.09 -3.11 -23.40
N SER A 140 16.27 -3.83 -22.29
CA SER A 140 15.46 -5.03 -22.05
C SER A 140 14.01 -4.61 -21.85
N GLU A 141 13.14 -4.94 -22.81
CA GLU A 141 11.72 -4.60 -22.75
C GLU A 141 11.11 -5.02 -21.41
N GLU A 142 10.49 -4.06 -20.70
CA GLU A 142 9.80 -4.31 -19.44
C GLU A 142 8.64 -5.27 -19.69
N LEU A 143 8.88 -6.56 -19.44
CA LEU A 143 7.87 -7.58 -19.66
C LEU A 143 6.84 -7.56 -18.52
N PRO A 144 5.53 -7.66 -18.82
CA PRO A 144 4.47 -7.59 -17.80
C PRO A 144 4.60 -8.60 -16.66
N HIS A 145 5.20 -9.77 -16.91
CA HIS A 145 5.31 -10.84 -15.93
C HIS A 145 6.55 -10.72 -15.02
N THR A 146 7.49 -9.83 -15.33
CA THR A 146 8.73 -9.67 -14.55
C THR A 146 8.60 -8.71 -13.39
N LEU A 147 7.54 -7.87 -13.33
CA LEU A 147 7.31 -6.97 -12.21
C LEU A 147 7.21 -7.73 -10.88
N ILE A 148 7.92 -7.24 -9.87
CA ILE A 148 7.91 -7.73 -8.49
C ILE A 148 7.52 -6.60 -7.52
N SER A 149 6.96 -6.96 -6.37
CA SER A 149 6.72 -6.05 -5.25
C SER A 149 7.37 -6.65 -4.01
N GLU A 150 8.55 -6.14 -3.68
CA GLU A 150 9.38 -6.68 -2.60
C GLU A 150 8.78 -6.36 -1.22
N ALA A 151 8.87 -7.34 -0.31
CA ALA A 151 8.44 -7.18 1.07
C ALA A 151 9.32 -6.13 1.79
N ALA A 152 8.71 -5.37 2.69
CA ALA A 152 9.45 -4.38 3.46
C ALA A 152 10.53 -5.04 4.32
N SER A 153 11.74 -4.49 4.29
CA SER A 153 12.85 -4.92 5.13
C SER A 153 12.91 -4.11 6.43
N CYS A 154 13.51 -4.69 7.47
CA CYS A 154 13.62 -4.03 8.77
C CYS A 154 14.49 -2.77 8.69
N PRO A 155 14.02 -1.60 9.13
CA PRO A 155 14.77 -0.34 9.04
C PRO A 155 16.06 -0.33 9.89
N TYR A 156 16.21 -1.27 10.80
CA TYR A 156 17.33 -1.32 11.74
C TYR A 156 18.42 -2.32 11.34
N CYS A 157 18.05 -3.45 10.73
CA CYS A 157 18.97 -4.56 10.48
C CYS A 157 18.78 -5.23 9.11
N ALA A 158 17.94 -4.65 8.25
CA ALA A 158 17.65 -5.14 6.90
C ALA A 158 17.16 -6.60 6.80
N SER A 159 16.69 -7.20 7.90
CA SER A 159 16.00 -8.50 7.85
C SER A 159 14.78 -8.40 6.92
N PRO A 160 14.57 -9.36 5.99
CA PRO A 160 13.40 -9.40 5.13
C PRO A 160 12.13 -9.64 5.94
N ASP A 161 10.96 -9.50 5.32
CA ASP A 161 9.64 -9.70 5.91
C ASP A 161 9.51 -8.99 7.26
N PHE A 162 9.61 -7.67 7.25
CA PHE A 162 9.57 -6.89 8.47
C PHE A 162 8.23 -7.06 9.18
N GLY A 163 8.30 -7.19 10.50
CA GLY A 163 7.15 -7.34 11.38
C GLY A 163 7.51 -7.00 12.82
N VAL A 164 6.49 -6.72 13.60
CA VAL A 164 6.60 -6.30 14.99
C VAL A 164 5.74 -7.16 15.91
N THR A 165 6.10 -7.18 17.17
CA THR A 165 5.31 -7.75 18.26
C THR A 165 5.00 -6.66 19.29
N TYR A 166 3.87 -6.82 19.97
CA TYR A 166 3.44 -5.92 21.04
C TYR A 166 3.17 -6.72 22.32
N ASP A 167 3.81 -6.34 23.42
CA ASP A 167 3.53 -6.92 24.74
C ASP A 167 2.70 -5.91 25.57
N PRO A 168 1.40 -6.18 25.80
CA PRO A 168 0.53 -5.25 26.50
C PRO A 168 0.89 -5.14 28.00
N PRO A 169 0.79 -3.95 28.59
CA PRO A 169 1.01 -3.78 30.03
C PRO A 169 -0.02 -4.55 30.85
N ARG A 170 0.45 -5.41 31.75
CA ARG A 170 -0.44 -6.26 32.58
C ARG A 170 -1.15 -5.52 33.71
N LEU A 171 -0.56 -4.43 34.18
CA LEU A 171 -1.01 -3.68 35.36
C LEU A 171 -1.93 -2.50 35.01
N ILE A 172 -2.12 -2.21 33.72
CA ILE A 172 -2.92 -1.08 33.25
C ILE A 172 -3.99 -1.62 32.31
N SER A 173 -5.22 -1.72 32.79
CA SER A 173 -6.37 -2.13 32.00
C SER A 173 -7.46 -1.06 32.09
N THR A 174 -7.39 -0.10 31.17
CA THR A 174 -8.35 1.01 31.06
C THR A 174 -8.91 1.06 29.64
N GLY A 175 -10.18 1.44 29.48
CA GLY A 175 -10.80 1.60 28.15
C GLY A 175 -11.66 0.41 27.74
N ILE A 176 -11.61 0.03 26.45
CA ILE A 176 -12.42 -1.07 25.90
C ILE A 176 -12.06 -2.37 26.61
N ASN A 177 -13.05 -3.05 27.19
CA ASN A 177 -12.88 -4.26 28.00
C ASN A 177 -12.03 -4.07 29.27
N GLY A 178 -11.72 -2.83 29.66
CA GLY A 178 -11.08 -2.52 30.93
C GLY A 178 -12.09 -2.47 32.07
N ALA A 179 -11.66 -2.83 33.28
CA ALA A 179 -12.52 -2.75 34.47
C ALA A 179 -12.85 -1.30 34.88
N ILE A 180 -12.03 -0.33 34.47
CA ILE A 180 -12.11 1.07 34.87
C ILE A 180 -12.06 1.97 33.62
N LYS A 181 -12.88 3.02 33.57
CA LYS A 181 -12.81 4.04 32.52
C LYS A 181 -11.52 4.85 32.64
N ALA A 182 -10.96 5.30 31.53
CA ALA A 182 -9.70 6.06 31.51
C ALA A 182 -9.72 7.31 32.42
N GLY A 183 -10.87 7.99 32.52
CA GLY A 183 -11.04 9.17 33.38
C GLY A 183 -11.18 8.89 34.88
N GLN A 184 -11.44 7.64 35.26
CA GLN A 184 -11.62 7.21 36.66
C GLN A 184 -10.38 6.52 37.24
N TYR A 185 -9.35 6.31 36.43
CA TYR A 185 -8.12 5.69 36.89
C TYR A 185 -7.45 6.56 37.96
N THR A 186 -7.04 5.93 39.06
CA THR A 186 -6.27 6.54 40.15
C THR A 186 -5.04 5.67 40.41
N ASP A 187 -3.85 6.28 40.54
CA ASP A 187 -2.63 5.50 40.84
C ASP A 187 -2.63 5.17 42.35
N PRO A 188 -2.65 3.89 42.75
CA PRO A 188 -2.65 3.52 44.16
C PRO A 188 -1.35 3.94 44.89
N TYR A 189 -0.28 4.21 44.14
CA TYR A 189 0.99 4.70 44.67
C TYR A 189 1.09 6.22 44.47
N ARG A 190 0.57 6.98 45.44
CA ARG A 190 0.52 8.46 45.42
C ARG A 190 1.88 9.13 45.71
N ALA A 191 2.87 8.36 46.17
CA ALA A 191 4.22 8.86 46.45
C ALA A 191 5.16 8.54 45.29
N ILE A 192 5.90 9.56 44.83
CA ILE A 192 6.99 9.44 43.86
C ILE A 192 8.18 8.89 44.64
N PRO A 193 8.67 7.65 44.41
CA PRO A 193 10.05 7.36 44.74
C PRO A 193 10.86 8.11 43.67
N GLU A 194 11.45 9.24 44.06
CA GLU A 194 12.57 9.82 43.32
C GLU A 194 13.63 8.73 43.14
N ASP A 195 14.30 8.79 42.01
CA ASP A 195 15.20 7.76 41.52
C ASP A 195 16.24 7.40 42.59
N ILE A 196 16.02 6.27 43.30
CA ILE A 196 17.05 5.69 44.14
C ILE A 196 18.09 5.12 43.19
N GLU A 197 19.12 5.93 42.91
CA GLU A 197 20.41 5.42 42.50
C GLU A 197 20.78 4.28 43.44
N VAL A 198 20.97 3.11 42.86
CA VAL A 198 21.27 1.87 43.57
C VAL A 198 22.68 1.99 44.14
N THR A 199 22.81 2.67 45.27
CA THR A 199 23.95 2.50 46.16
C THR A 199 23.63 1.27 47.01
N SER A 200 24.36 0.20 46.73
CA SER A 200 24.26 -1.07 47.43
C SER A 200 24.66 -0.89 48.90
N SER A 201 23.68 -0.94 49.79
CA SER A 201 23.86 -1.30 51.20
C SER A 201 22.62 -2.06 51.69
N PRO A 202 22.77 -3.22 52.36
CA PRO A 202 21.65 -4.04 52.80
C PRO A 202 21.37 -3.79 54.28
N ASP A 203 20.28 -3.10 54.64
CA ASP A 203 19.46 -3.57 55.76
C ASP A 203 18.09 -2.89 55.84
N GLU A 204 17.14 -3.64 56.43
CA GLU A 204 15.78 -3.28 56.85
C GLU A 204 14.67 -3.09 55.80
N THR A 205 13.90 -4.17 55.63
CA THR A 205 12.58 -4.25 55.00
C THR A 205 11.45 -3.72 55.90
N PRO A 206 10.37 -3.16 55.31
CA PRO A 206 9.01 -3.52 55.71
C PRO A 206 8.28 -4.31 54.61
N ARG A 207 7.42 -5.22 55.06
CA ARG A 207 6.74 -6.28 54.29
C ARG A 207 5.76 -5.74 53.25
N ILE A 208 5.95 -6.11 51.98
CA ILE A 208 4.99 -5.95 50.87
C ILE A 208 4.52 -7.36 50.43
N PRO A 209 3.23 -7.57 50.06
CA PRO A 209 2.73 -8.85 49.55
C PRO A 209 3.47 -9.26 48.27
N ILE A 210 4.10 -10.43 48.33
CA ILE A 210 5.04 -10.95 47.35
C ILE A 210 4.27 -11.70 46.26
N ASP A 211 3.80 -11.00 45.23
CA ASP A 211 3.47 -11.64 43.93
C ASP A 211 4.08 -10.91 42.72
N GLU A 212 4.70 -9.73 42.91
CA GLU A 212 5.39 -9.00 41.83
C GLU A 212 6.88 -9.33 41.69
N MET A 213 7.48 -10.13 42.58
CA MET A 213 8.93 -10.43 42.54
C MET A 213 9.32 -11.75 41.86
N ARG A 214 8.37 -12.64 41.51
CA ARG A 214 8.71 -13.95 40.95
C ARG A 214 8.86 -13.99 39.42
N VAL A 215 8.60 -12.88 38.72
CA VAL A 215 8.69 -12.83 37.24
C VAL A 215 9.94 -12.12 36.72
N MET A 216 10.67 -11.34 37.54
CA MET A 216 11.87 -10.59 37.09
C MET A 216 13.23 -11.19 37.53
N GLN A 217 13.27 -12.33 38.23
CA GLN A 217 14.52 -13.02 38.60
C GLN A 217 14.72 -14.37 37.87
N LYS A 218 14.30 -14.45 36.61
CA LYS A 218 14.89 -15.40 35.63
C LYS A 218 15.57 -14.60 34.52
N GLY A 219 16.75 -14.05 34.82
CA GLY A 219 17.53 -13.32 33.80
C GLY A 219 18.97 -12.98 34.16
N ALA A 220 19.33 -12.90 35.45
CA ALA A 220 20.67 -12.54 35.88
C ALA A 220 21.52 -13.78 36.22
N ASN A 221 21.71 -14.67 35.24
CA ASN A 221 22.86 -15.57 35.07
C ASN A 221 22.50 -16.68 34.06
N ALA A 222 22.64 -16.37 32.78
CA ALA A 222 22.87 -17.36 31.74
C ALA A 222 23.48 -16.65 30.53
N ASN A 223 24.78 -16.84 30.33
CA ASN A 223 25.52 -16.74 29.07
C ASN A 223 24.70 -16.29 27.86
N GLY A 224 24.93 -15.04 27.39
CA GLY A 224 24.69 -14.61 26.01
C GLY A 224 23.49 -15.24 25.29
N ARG A 225 22.27 -15.10 25.83
CA ARG A 225 21.06 -15.39 25.06
C ARG A 225 21.00 -14.39 23.91
N ARG A 226 21.53 -14.80 22.76
CA ARG A 226 21.33 -14.16 21.46
C ARG A 226 19.88 -13.70 21.39
N ARG A 227 19.64 -12.42 21.07
CA ARG A 227 18.30 -11.86 20.83
C ARG A 227 17.57 -12.86 19.94
N ALA A 228 16.55 -13.53 20.47
CA ALA A 228 15.87 -14.59 19.73
C ALA A 228 15.01 -13.89 18.69
N SER A 229 15.47 -13.89 17.44
CA SER A 229 14.65 -13.45 16.31
C SER A 229 13.45 -14.38 16.22
N LEU A 230 12.26 -13.80 16.11
CA LEU A 230 11.05 -14.55 15.83
C LEU A 230 10.94 -14.76 14.31
N ALA A 231 10.48 -15.96 13.92
CA ALA A 231 10.12 -16.22 12.54
C ALA A 231 9.01 -15.26 12.10
N ALA A 232 8.95 -14.95 10.80
CA ALA A 232 7.89 -14.13 10.24
C ALA A 232 6.50 -14.71 10.61
N ASN A 233 6.33 -16.01 10.39
CA ASN A 233 5.04 -16.67 10.54
C ASN A 233 4.68 -17.00 12.01
N ALA A 234 5.39 -16.45 12.99
CA ALA A 234 5.17 -16.78 14.40
C ALA A 234 3.87 -16.13 14.93
N PRO A 235 3.15 -16.80 15.86
CA PRO A 235 1.92 -16.25 16.42
C PRO A 235 2.21 -14.94 17.17
N GLY A 236 1.41 -13.91 16.89
CA GLY A 236 1.55 -12.58 17.50
C GLY A 236 2.51 -11.63 16.78
N VAL A 237 3.19 -12.07 15.71
CA VAL A 237 3.93 -11.18 14.81
C VAL A 237 2.95 -10.56 13.81
N ILE A 238 2.96 -9.22 13.75
CA ILE A 238 2.20 -8.45 12.78
C ILE A 238 3.18 -7.94 11.73
N HIS A 239 3.00 -8.38 10.49
CA HIS A 239 3.78 -7.92 9.33
C HIS A 239 3.17 -6.68 8.69
N VAL A 240 3.99 -5.98 7.89
CA VAL A 240 3.54 -4.88 7.05
C VAL A 240 2.37 -5.29 6.15
N ASP A 241 2.44 -6.48 5.55
CA ASP A 241 1.41 -6.99 4.63
C ASP A 241 0.12 -7.38 5.33
N ALA A 242 0.17 -7.68 6.64
CA ALA A 242 -1.03 -7.98 7.42
C ALA A 242 -1.93 -6.74 7.58
N ILE A 243 -1.35 -5.54 7.50
CA ILE A 243 -2.06 -4.26 7.56
C ILE A 243 -2.50 -3.80 6.16
N ARG A 244 -1.81 -4.25 5.10
CA ARG A 244 -2.04 -3.87 3.71
C ARG A 244 -2.16 -5.11 2.82
N PRO A 245 -3.27 -5.86 2.90
CA PRO A 245 -3.46 -7.10 2.14
C PRO A 245 -3.64 -6.87 0.63
N ASP A 246 -3.83 -5.63 0.20
CA ASP A 246 -4.10 -5.21 -1.18
C ASP A 246 -2.85 -5.17 -2.08
N TRP A 247 -1.66 -5.45 -1.55
CA TRP A 247 -0.40 -5.41 -2.30
C TRP A 247 -0.40 -6.33 -3.54
N GLU A 248 -1.01 -7.51 -3.45
CA GLU A 248 -1.08 -8.48 -4.57
C GLU A 248 -1.99 -7.97 -5.69
N HIS A 249 -3.07 -7.29 -5.33
CA HIS A 249 -3.95 -6.63 -6.30
C HIS A 249 -3.22 -5.49 -7.00
N LYS A 250 -2.48 -4.65 -6.27
CA LYS A 250 -1.65 -3.58 -6.86
C LYS A 250 -0.60 -4.13 -7.83
N LEU A 251 0.08 -5.21 -7.45
CA LEU A 251 1.02 -5.90 -8.33
C LEU A 251 0.33 -6.42 -9.60
N THR A 252 -0.80 -7.11 -9.46
CA THR A 252 -1.57 -7.62 -10.61
C THR A 252 -2.08 -6.51 -11.51
N SER A 253 -2.53 -5.40 -10.94
CA SER A 253 -2.99 -4.22 -11.65
C SER A 253 -1.86 -3.57 -12.47
N ALA A 254 -0.68 -3.41 -11.86
CA ALA A 254 0.52 -2.92 -12.53
C ALA A 254 0.96 -3.85 -13.68
N ARG A 255 0.97 -5.17 -13.46
CA ARG A 255 1.23 -6.18 -14.50
C ARG A 255 0.24 -6.06 -15.66
N ASN A 256 -1.04 -5.94 -15.37
CA ASN A 256 -2.07 -5.77 -16.40
C ASN A 256 -1.93 -4.45 -17.16
N LYS A 257 -1.55 -3.36 -16.47
CA LYS A 257 -1.29 -2.05 -17.10
C LYS A 257 -0.10 -2.12 -18.04
N LEU A 258 0.99 -2.77 -17.63
CA LEU A 258 2.16 -3.00 -18.48
C LEU A 258 1.83 -3.93 -19.66
N ALA A 259 1.02 -4.97 -19.45
CA ALA A 259 0.57 -5.86 -20.53
C ALA A 259 -0.24 -5.13 -21.60
N ARG A 260 -1.13 -4.22 -21.18
CA ARG A 260 -1.87 -3.37 -22.13
C ARG A 260 -0.92 -2.45 -22.91
N LYS A 261 0.02 -1.79 -22.22
CA LYS A 261 1.03 -0.94 -22.87
C LYS A 261 1.86 -1.72 -23.90
N ALA A 262 2.36 -2.90 -23.53
CA ALA A 262 3.10 -3.78 -24.42
C ALA A 262 2.27 -4.20 -25.64
N ALA A 263 1.01 -4.64 -25.44
CA ALA A 263 0.12 -5.02 -26.53
C ALA A 263 -0.18 -3.86 -27.49
N THR A 264 -0.39 -2.64 -26.98
CA THR A 264 -0.59 -1.45 -27.83
C THR A 264 0.67 -1.12 -28.63
N ALA A 265 1.86 -1.26 -28.05
CA ALA A 265 3.11 -1.04 -28.76
C ALA A 265 3.32 -2.10 -29.86
N SER A 266 3.09 -3.37 -29.56
CA SER A 266 3.14 -4.46 -30.55
C SER A 266 2.14 -4.25 -31.69
N ALA A 267 0.93 -3.77 -31.41
CA ALA A 267 -0.07 -3.45 -32.43
C ALA A 267 0.35 -2.30 -33.35
N ILE A 268 1.01 -1.26 -32.80
CA ILE A 268 1.58 -0.16 -33.59
C ILE A 268 2.73 -0.68 -34.46
N HIS A 269 3.63 -1.50 -33.91
CA HIS A 269 4.73 -2.11 -34.68
C HIS A 269 4.22 -3.02 -35.79
N ALA A 270 3.19 -3.83 -35.53
CA ALA A 270 2.55 -4.67 -36.54
C ALA A 270 1.86 -3.85 -37.64
N SER A 271 1.15 -2.78 -37.27
CA SER A 271 0.53 -1.85 -38.23
C SER A 271 1.59 -1.20 -39.13
N ASN A 272 2.71 -0.74 -38.57
CA ASN A 272 3.79 -0.14 -39.35
C ASN A 272 4.48 -1.13 -40.30
N LEU A 273 4.55 -2.42 -39.97
CA LEU A 273 5.11 -3.42 -40.88
C LEU A 273 4.20 -3.63 -42.10
N ILE A 274 2.88 -3.69 -41.89
CA ILE A 274 1.90 -3.85 -42.97
C ILE A 274 1.91 -2.64 -43.92
N LEU A 275 2.06 -1.41 -43.39
CA LEU A 275 2.11 -0.19 -44.21
C LEU A 275 3.36 -0.09 -45.10
N ASN A 276 4.46 -0.76 -44.75
CA ASN A 276 5.68 -0.75 -45.55
C ASN A 276 5.69 -1.84 -46.65
N ASP A 277 4.83 -2.86 -46.55
CA ASP A 277 4.77 -3.97 -47.52
C ASP A 277 4.04 -3.57 -48.82
N ASP A 278 3.17 -2.55 -48.76
CA ASP A 278 2.40 -2.04 -49.91
C ASP A 278 3.17 -1.04 -50.82
N GLU A 279 4.43 -0.70 -50.52
CA GLU A 279 5.25 0.20 -51.38
C GLU A 279 6.14 -0.53 -52.41
N ASP A 280 6.21 -1.88 -52.42
CA ASP A 280 7.13 -2.63 -53.30
C ASP A 280 6.48 -3.38 -54.49
N ASP A 281 5.17 -3.27 -54.74
CA ASP A 281 4.51 -3.90 -55.90
C ASP A 281 4.44 -2.98 -57.13
N VAL A 282 5.61 -2.72 -57.74
CA VAL A 282 5.70 -2.25 -59.13
C VAL A 282 6.19 -3.43 -60.00
N PRO A 283 5.37 -3.99 -60.92
CA PRO A 283 5.83 -5.05 -61.79
C PRO A 283 6.68 -4.45 -62.91
N THR A 284 7.96 -4.18 -62.64
CA THR A 284 8.95 -3.94 -63.70
C THR A 284 9.68 -5.24 -64.00
N SER A 285 9.21 -5.89 -65.06
CA SER A 285 10.00 -6.85 -65.81
C SER A 285 11.24 -6.14 -66.36
N SER A 286 12.42 -6.43 -65.82
CA SER A 286 13.66 -6.60 -66.61
C SER A 286 14.87 -6.84 -65.71
N SER A 287 15.40 -8.06 -65.83
CA SER A 287 16.81 -8.36 -66.00
C SER A 287 17.84 -7.62 -65.13
N GLY A 288 18.30 -8.33 -64.11
CA GLY A 288 19.74 -8.48 -63.83
C GLY A 288 20.45 -7.29 -63.18
N GLY A 289 20.76 -7.41 -61.89
CA GLY A 289 21.72 -6.49 -61.27
C GLY A 289 21.92 -6.70 -59.78
N ARG A 290 22.89 -7.56 -59.43
CA ARG A 290 23.45 -7.66 -58.07
C ARG A 290 23.89 -6.28 -57.55
N ARG A 291 23.40 -5.82 -56.40
CA ARG A 291 24.04 -4.80 -55.53
C ARG A 291 23.69 -5.13 -54.07
N ARG A 292 24.58 -5.79 -53.33
CA ARG A 292 25.66 -5.23 -52.48
C ARG A 292 25.11 -4.34 -51.35
N PHE A 293 25.20 -4.89 -50.15
CA PHE A 293 25.23 -4.19 -48.86
C PHE A 293 26.16 -2.97 -48.91
N SER A 294 25.64 -1.81 -48.53
CA SER A 294 26.43 -0.64 -48.14
C SER A 294 25.90 -0.13 -46.81
N ALA A 295 26.79 -0.13 -45.82
CA ALA A 295 26.58 0.42 -44.49
C ALA A 295 26.29 1.94 -44.54
N PRO A 296 25.55 2.49 -43.56
CA PRO A 296 25.25 3.92 -43.54
C PRO A 296 26.43 4.70 -42.96
N THR A 297 26.99 5.60 -43.76
CA THR A 297 27.87 6.68 -43.30
C THR A 297 27.02 7.90 -42.91
N ASN A 298 27.16 8.35 -41.67
CA ASN A 298 26.58 9.60 -41.15
C ASN A 298 27.11 10.82 -41.92
N ASP A 299 26.22 11.58 -42.56
CA ASP A 299 26.46 12.96 -43.01
C ASP A 299 25.25 13.83 -42.62
N PRO A 300 25.40 14.89 -41.79
CA PRO A 300 24.28 15.58 -41.18
C PRO A 300 23.74 16.78 -41.97
N ASN A 301 23.98 16.90 -43.29
CA ASN A 301 23.58 18.12 -44.01
C ASN A 301 22.83 17.92 -45.33
N SER A 302 21.75 17.14 -45.33
CA SER A 302 20.73 17.19 -46.39
C SER A 302 19.34 17.45 -45.82
N ARG A 303 18.92 18.71 -45.82
CA ARG A 303 17.52 19.12 -45.59
C ARG A 303 16.69 18.77 -46.83
N ARG A 304 16.29 17.49 -46.97
CA ARG A 304 15.15 17.13 -47.82
C ARG A 304 13.88 17.24 -47.00
N ARG A 305 13.09 18.28 -47.26
CA ARG A 305 11.69 18.39 -46.79
C ARG A 305 10.89 17.22 -47.37
N PRO A 306 10.25 16.36 -46.56
CA PRO A 306 9.21 15.48 -47.09
C PRO A 306 8.00 16.35 -47.46
N SER A 307 7.46 16.11 -48.64
CA SER A 307 6.20 16.73 -49.08
C SER A 307 5.06 16.26 -48.16
N ALA A 308 4.54 17.15 -47.32
CA ALA A 308 3.53 16.87 -46.31
C ALA A 308 2.13 16.53 -46.85
N ASN A 309 1.95 16.46 -48.18
CA ASN A 309 0.63 16.24 -48.80
C ASN A 309 0.29 14.76 -49.06
N GLY A 310 1.26 13.84 -49.06
CA GLY A 310 0.99 12.40 -49.26
C GLY A 310 0.56 11.70 -47.98
N THR A 311 1.15 12.08 -46.85
CA THR A 311 0.95 11.42 -45.54
C THR A 311 -0.44 11.66 -44.97
N SER A 312 -1.05 12.83 -45.24
CA SER A 312 -2.38 13.19 -44.72
C SER A 312 -3.53 12.42 -45.39
N ASN A 313 -3.48 12.23 -46.71
CA ASN A 313 -4.50 11.43 -47.41
C ASN A 313 -4.36 9.94 -47.11
N HIS A 314 -3.13 9.44 -46.94
CA HIS A 314 -2.89 8.05 -46.61
C HIS A 314 -3.28 7.70 -45.16
N LEU A 315 -3.04 8.60 -44.19
CA LEU A 315 -3.53 8.43 -42.82
C LEU A 315 -5.06 8.34 -42.78
N ARG A 316 -5.76 9.16 -43.58
CA ARG A 316 -7.23 9.13 -43.67
C ARG A 316 -7.75 7.82 -44.25
N THR A 317 -7.08 7.23 -45.25
CA THR A 317 -7.48 5.92 -45.79
C THR A 317 -7.23 4.76 -44.82
N VAL A 318 -6.18 4.83 -44.00
CA VAL A 318 -5.89 3.82 -42.97
C VAL A 318 -6.88 3.95 -41.81
N GLU A 319 -7.17 5.18 -41.37
CA GLU A 319 -8.19 5.47 -40.38
C GLU A 319 -9.57 4.97 -40.84
N GLU A 320 -9.93 5.18 -42.10
CA GLU A 320 -11.19 4.74 -42.69
C GLU A 320 -11.29 3.20 -42.78
N ARG A 321 -10.19 2.51 -43.13
CA ARG A 321 -10.13 1.03 -43.11
C ARG A 321 -10.27 0.46 -41.69
N MET A 322 -9.63 1.10 -40.70
CA MET A 322 -9.76 0.70 -39.29
C MET A 322 -11.17 0.96 -38.74
N ILE A 323 -11.82 2.05 -39.17
CA ILE A 323 -13.21 2.35 -38.83
C ILE A 323 -14.15 1.30 -39.45
N GLU A 324 -13.93 0.89 -40.71
CA GLU A 324 -14.74 -0.13 -41.36
C GLU A 324 -14.61 -1.51 -40.69
N GLU A 325 -13.40 -1.90 -40.30
CA GLU A 325 -13.17 -3.15 -39.57
C GLU A 325 -13.75 -3.11 -38.16
N ALA A 326 -13.61 -1.99 -37.45
CA ALA A 326 -14.24 -1.78 -36.14
C ALA A 326 -15.77 -1.83 -36.23
N LEU A 327 -16.36 -1.26 -37.29
CA LEU A 327 -17.80 -1.31 -37.53
C LEU A 327 -18.25 -2.74 -37.85
N ARG A 328 -17.47 -3.48 -38.63
CA ARG A 328 -17.72 -4.90 -38.94
C ARG A 328 -17.68 -5.77 -37.70
N LEU A 329 -16.67 -5.61 -36.84
CA LEU A 329 -16.55 -6.34 -35.58
C LEU A 329 -17.69 -5.98 -34.61
N SER A 330 -18.11 -4.72 -34.56
CA SER A 330 -19.25 -4.25 -33.77
C SER A 330 -20.57 -4.89 -34.23
N ILE A 331 -20.78 -5.02 -35.55
CA ILE A 331 -21.96 -5.69 -36.12
C ILE A 331 -21.96 -7.18 -35.73
N ILE A 332 -20.82 -7.86 -35.81
CA ILE A 332 -20.69 -9.27 -35.45
C ILE A 332 -20.97 -9.49 -33.95
N ASP A 333 -20.43 -8.65 -33.07
CA ASP A 333 -20.63 -8.74 -31.62
C ASP A 333 -22.09 -8.44 -31.23
N GLU A 334 -22.72 -7.45 -31.87
CA GLU A 334 -24.13 -7.10 -31.70
C GLU A 334 -25.06 -8.25 -32.14
N GLU A 335 -24.75 -8.93 -33.25
CA GLU A 335 -25.46 -10.14 -33.70
C GLU A 335 -25.30 -11.30 -32.73
N GLU A 336 -24.09 -11.53 -32.21
CA GLU A 336 -23.84 -12.58 -31.22
C GLU A 336 -24.60 -12.32 -29.92
N ARG A 337 -24.70 -11.04 -29.50
CA ARG A 337 -25.49 -10.64 -28.34
C ARG A 337 -26.98 -10.88 -28.57
N LYS A 338 -27.52 -10.53 -29.75
CA LYS A 338 -28.92 -10.81 -30.09
C LYS A 338 -29.23 -12.30 -30.04
N LYS A 339 -28.34 -13.14 -30.58
CA LYS A 339 -28.45 -14.60 -30.50
C LYS A 339 -28.43 -15.10 -29.06
N LYS A 340 -27.56 -14.56 -28.19
CA LYS A 340 -27.50 -14.93 -26.76
C LYS A 340 -28.79 -14.55 -26.02
N VAL A 341 -29.34 -13.36 -26.28
CA VAL A 341 -30.61 -12.90 -25.68
C VAL A 341 -31.79 -13.76 -26.17
N GLU A 342 -31.83 -14.09 -27.46
CA GLU A 342 -32.87 -14.95 -28.04
C GLU A 342 -32.83 -16.36 -27.45
N VAL A 343 -31.63 -16.94 -27.30
CA VAL A 343 -31.44 -18.24 -26.63
C VAL A 343 -31.87 -18.18 -25.16
N GLU A 344 -31.62 -17.09 -24.44
CA GLU A 344 -32.09 -16.90 -23.06
C GLU A 344 -33.61 -16.72 -22.96
N GLN A 345 -34.24 -16.02 -23.90
CA GLN A 345 -35.69 -15.87 -23.97
C GLN A 345 -36.39 -17.21 -24.28
N ILE A 346 -35.85 -18.00 -25.21
CA ILE A 346 -36.36 -19.35 -25.51
C ILE A 346 -36.24 -20.26 -24.28
N LYS A 347 -35.14 -20.17 -23.53
CA LYS A 347 -34.96 -20.91 -22.27
C LYS A 347 -35.93 -20.47 -21.17
N LYS A 348 -36.30 -19.19 -21.10
CA LYS A 348 -37.31 -18.67 -20.18
C LYS A 348 -38.73 -19.10 -20.55
N ASN A 349 -39.07 -19.17 -21.84
CA ASN A 349 -40.39 -19.60 -22.31
C ASN A 349 -40.62 -21.13 -22.25
N ARG A 350 -39.55 -21.93 -22.11
CA ARG A 350 -39.62 -23.40 -21.90
C ARG A 350 -39.67 -23.82 -20.41
N LYS A 351 -39.56 -22.87 -19.49
CA LYS A 351 -39.83 -23.05 -18.05
C LYS A 351 -41.21 -22.48 -17.74
#